data_AF-A0A7S2XP40-F1
#
_entry.id   AF-A0A7S2XP40-F1
#
_cell.length_a   1.000
_cell.length_b   1.000
_cell.length_c   1.000
_cell.angle_alpha   90.00
_cell.angle_beta   90.00
_cell.angle_gamma   90.00
#
_symmetry.space_group_name_H-M   'P 1'
#
loop_
_entity.id
_entity.type
_entity.pdbx_description
1 polymer ?
#
loop_
_entity_poly.entity_id
_entity_poly.type
_entity_poly.pdbx_seq_one_letter_code
_entity_poly.pdbx_strand_id
1 'polypeptide(L)'
;TQLETIGSKLAMLKKQKSLLKKMWKIVYNGTDKKIPMKKSEDKMVEAAQKAIEKAKKMKDKAVTNEEKIAATEADEKAKQQRRDAQDMKFTQAHLWDKQPSPDQIAKRIKVWSSKIAKMELNLKHKDDNKEVSLGTSKLNYMDPRISVAWCKRNEVPIEKIFSKTMRDKFNWAMAVPSDWEFNAKMGEQ
;
A
#
# COMPACT_ATOMS: atom_id res chain seq x y z
N THR A 1 -12.36 -10.01 -2.91
CA THR A 1 -12.20 -8.77 -3.73
C THR A 1 -11.03 -7.90 -3.23
N GLN A 2 -10.62 -6.86 -3.98
CA GLN A 2 -9.60 -5.91 -3.49
C GLN A 2 -10.02 -5.21 -2.19
N LEU A 3 -11.31 -4.91 -2.03
CA LEU A 3 -11.88 -4.30 -0.83
C LEU A 3 -11.74 -5.21 0.39
N GLU A 4 -12.10 -6.49 0.27
CA GLU A 4 -11.90 -7.50 1.33
C GLU A 4 -10.43 -7.61 1.75
N THR A 5 -9.51 -7.57 0.79
CA THR A 5 -8.06 -7.64 1.08
C THR A 5 -7.59 -6.43 1.88
N ILE A 6 -8.12 -5.23 1.60
CA ILE A 6 -7.81 -4.02 2.37
C ILE A 6 -8.47 -4.09 3.75
N GLY A 7 -9.72 -4.56 3.82
CA GLY A 7 -10.46 -4.77 5.06
C GLY A 7 -9.74 -5.74 6.01
N SER A 8 -9.25 -6.88 5.52
CA SER A 8 -8.51 -7.86 6.33
C SER A 8 -7.19 -7.29 6.85
N LYS A 9 -6.45 -6.56 6.01
CA LYS A 9 -5.22 -5.86 6.43
C LYS A 9 -5.51 -4.78 7.48
N LEU A 10 -6.60 -4.03 7.32
CA LEU A 10 -7.02 -3.03 8.29
C LEU A 10 -7.39 -3.66 9.65
N ALA A 11 -8.13 -4.76 9.64
CA ALA A 11 -8.45 -5.52 10.84
C ALA A 11 -7.18 -6.00 11.56
N MET A 12 -6.20 -6.51 10.80
CA MET A 12 -4.90 -6.89 11.34
C MET A 12 -4.16 -5.69 11.98
N LEU A 13 -4.10 -4.53 11.32
CA LEU A 13 -3.48 -3.32 11.88
C LEU A 13 -4.15 -2.89 13.19
N LYS A 14 -5.49 -2.96 13.27
CA LYS A 14 -6.24 -2.67 14.51
C LYS A 14 -5.88 -3.66 15.62
N LYS A 15 -5.79 -4.96 15.31
CA LYS A 15 -5.34 -5.99 16.25
C LYS A 15 -3.92 -5.72 16.76
N GLN A 16 -2.99 -5.38 15.86
CA GLN A 16 -1.60 -5.02 16.22
C GLN A 16 -1.54 -3.78 17.13
N LYS A 17 -2.31 -2.73 16.83
CA LYS A 17 -2.39 -1.54 17.70
C LYS A 17 -2.95 -1.88 19.09
N SER A 18 -3.94 -2.76 19.17
CA SER A 18 -4.46 -3.25 20.45
C SER A 18 -3.40 -3.99 21.27
N LEU A 19 -2.61 -4.86 20.62
CA LEU A 19 -1.47 -5.54 21.25
C LEU A 19 -0.41 -4.55 21.75
N LEU A 20 -0.04 -3.56 20.93
CA LEU A 20 0.89 -2.50 21.33
C LEU A 20 0.41 -1.73 22.57
N LYS A 21 -0.90 -1.41 22.65
CA LYS A 21 -1.48 -0.78 23.84
C LYS A 21 -1.38 -1.68 25.08
N LYS A 22 -1.58 -2.99 24.93
CA LYS A 22 -1.40 -3.96 26.03
C LYS A 22 0.05 -4.03 26.47
N MET A 23 0.99 -4.08 25.53
CA MET A 23 2.43 -4.06 25.81
C MET A 23 2.87 -2.80 26.55
N TRP A 24 2.39 -1.63 26.10
CA TRP A 24 2.69 -0.37 26.76
C TRP A 24 2.27 -0.37 28.23
N LYS A 25 1.07 -0.87 28.54
CA LYS A 25 0.60 -1.01 29.93
C LYS A 25 1.47 -1.96 30.76
N ILE A 26 1.93 -3.07 30.17
CA ILE A 26 2.79 -4.03 30.88
C ILE A 26 4.12 -3.39 31.28
N VAL A 27 4.78 -2.72 30.33
CA VAL A 27 6.07 -2.05 30.57
C VAL A 27 5.91 -0.87 31.52
N TYR A 28 4.86 -0.06 31.35
CA TYR A 28 4.62 1.11 32.19
C TYR A 28 4.32 0.72 33.65
N ASN A 29 3.57 -0.35 33.87
CA ASN A 29 3.22 -0.83 35.20
C ASN A 29 4.31 -1.73 35.83
N GLY A 30 5.43 -1.98 35.14
CA GLY A 30 6.51 -2.84 35.65
C GLY A 30 6.08 -4.30 35.90
N THR A 31 5.13 -4.83 35.13
CA THR A 31 4.66 -6.21 35.31
C THR A 31 5.60 -7.20 34.62
N ASP A 32 6.01 -8.26 35.31
CA ASP A 32 6.87 -9.36 34.78
C ASP A 32 6.20 -10.24 33.71
N LYS A 33 5.12 -9.76 33.09
CA LYS A 33 4.44 -10.49 32.01
C LYS A 33 5.31 -10.45 30.76
N LYS A 34 5.65 -11.64 30.24
CA LYS A 34 6.41 -11.79 28.99
C LYS A 34 5.73 -11.05 27.84
N ILE A 35 6.49 -10.17 27.21
CA ILE A 35 6.08 -9.42 26.03
C ILE A 35 6.27 -10.31 24.79
N PRO A 36 5.29 -10.37 23.86
CA PRO A 36 5.48 -11.06 22.60
C PRO A 36 6.64 -10.45 21.81
N MET A 37 7.58 -11.29 21.42
CA MET A 37 8.77 -10.90 20.66
C MET A 37 8.67 -11.39 19.22
N LYS A 38 9.45 -10.74 18.35
CA LYS A 38 9.54 -11.16 16.95
C LYS A 38 10.16 -12.56 16.87
N LYS A 39 9.55 -13.45 16.08
CA LYS A 39 10.13 -14.75 15.72
C LYS A 39 11.07 -14.54 14.54
N SER A 40 12.12 -15.36 14.43
CA SER A 40 13.06 -15.32 13.29
C SER A 40 12.32 -15.51 11.97
N GLU A 41 12.20 -14.43 11.18
CA GLU A 41 11.61 -14.43 9.84
C GLU A 41 12.65 -14.70 8.74
N ASP A 42 13.93 -14.48 9.03
CA ASP A 42 15.00 -14.46 8.02
C ASP A 42 15.12 -15.80 7.29
N LYS A 43 14.97 -16.91 8.01
CA LYS A 43 14.96 -18.26 7.42
C LYS A 43 13.83 -18.47 6.42
N MET A 44 12.64 -17.91 6.68
CA MET A 44 11.49 -18.04 5.76
C MET A 44 11.64 -17.12 4.56
N VAL A 45 12.15 -15.91 4.75
CA VAL A 45 12.44 -14.97 3.66
C VAL A 45 13.52 -15.54 2.74
N GLU A 46 14.58 -16.11 3.32
CA GLU A 46 15.66 -16.74 2.57
C GLU A 46 15.18 -17.99 1.81
N ALA A 47 14.37 -18.84 2.45
CA ALA A 47 13.75 -20.00 1.78
C ALA A 47 12.87 -19.59 0.60
N ALA A 48 12.03 -18.56 0.78
CA ALA A 48 11.19 -18.02 -0.29
C ALA A 48 12.03 -17.47 -1.45
N GLN A 49 13.12 -16.76 -1.16
CA GLN A 49 14.01 -16.22 -2.19
C GLN A 49 14.70 -17.34 -2.99
N LYS A 50 15.21 -18.37 -2.30
CA LYS A 50 15.81 -19.55 -2.95
C LYS A 50 14.81 -20.32 -3.80
N ALA A 51 13.56 -20.43 -3.35
CA ALA A 51 12.50 -21.09 -4.12
C ALA A 51 12.16 -20.32 -5.41
N ILE A 52 12.11 -18.98 -5.37
CA ILE A 52 11.90 -18.14 -6.56
C ILE A 52 13.04 -18.31 -7.55
N GLU A 53 14.29 -18.30 -7.07
CA GLU A 53 15.45 -18.49 -7.94
C GLU A 53 15.47 -19.88 -8.59
N LYS A 54 15.11 -20.92 -7.82
CA LYS A 54 14.97 -22.29 -8.33
C LYS A 54 13.86 -22.40 -9.37
N ALA A 55 12.70 -21.79 -9.13
CA ALA A 55 11.59 -21.77 -10.08
C ALA A 55 11.96 -21.04 -11.38
N LYS A 56 12.69 -19.91 -11.28
CA LYS A 56 13.20 -19.20 -12.46
C LYS A 56 14.15 -20.08 -13.28
N LYS A 57 15.11 -20.73 -12.63
CA LYS A 57 16.05 -21.66 -13.30
C LYS A 57 15.33 -22.86 -13.94
N MET A 58 14.28 -23.40 -13.30
CA MET A 58 13.45 -24.47 -13.88
C MET A 58 12.68 -23.99 -15.11
N LYS A 59 12.15 -22.76 -15.07
CA LYS A 59 11.45 -22.16 -16.21
C LYS A 59 12.36 -21.89 -17.40
N ASP A 60 13.58 -21.42 -17.15
CA ASP A 60 14.57 -21.14 -18.20
C ASP A 60 15.08 -22.42 -18.88
N LYS A 61 15.05 -23.57 -18.17
CA LYS A 61 15.51 -24.87 -18.66
C LYS A 61 14.39 -25.77 -19.21
N ALA A 62 13.13 -25.39 -19.06
CA ALA A 62 11.99 -26.21 -19.44
C ALA A 62 11.78 -26.19 -20.96
N VAL A 63 11.99 -27.34 -21.61
CA VAL A 63 11.84 -27.49 -23.07
C VAL A 63 10.59 -28.30 -23.39
N THR A 64 10.39 -29.42 -22.69
CA THR A 64 9.24 -30.31 -22.90
C THR A 64 7.98 -29.75 -22.23
N ASN A 65 6.80 -30.25 -22.65
CA ASN A 65 5.54 -29.82 -22.05
C ASN A 65 5.43 -30.23 -20.57
N GLU A 66 5.96 -31.39 -20.20
CA GLU A 66 5.99 -31.88 -18.82
C GLU A 66 6.91 -31.02 -17.93
N GLU A 67 8.09 -30.64 -18.44
CA GLU A 67 9.00 -29.72 -17.74
C GLU A 67 8.40 -28.32 -17.56
N LYS A 68 7.64 -27.83 -18.55
CA LYS A 68 6.93 -26.54 -18.47
C LYS A 68 5.84 -26.56 -17.41
N ILE A 69 5.10 -27.67 -17.29
CA ILE A 69 4.09 -27.85 -16.23
C ILE A 69 4.79 -27.85 -14.86
N ALA A 70 5.84 -28.65 -14.68
CA ALA A 70 6.60 -28.71 -13.43
C ALA A 70 7.23 -27.35 -13.06
N ALA A 71 7.75 -26.60 -14.03
CA ALA A 71 8.28 -25.26 -13.82
C ALA A 71 7.21 -24.26 -13.39
N THR A 72 6.00 -24.38 -13.95
CA THR A 72 4.86 -23.51 -13.58
C THR A 72 4.37 -23.81 -12.16
N GLU A 73 4.28 -25.09 -11.79
CA GLU A 73 3.94 -25.49 -10.41
C GLU A 73 4.99 -25.02 -9.39
N ALA A 74 6.28 -25.11 -9.74
CA ALA A 74 7.36 -24.61 -8.91
C ALA A 74 7.31 -23.09 -8.74
N ASP A 75 6.98 -22.34 -9.81
CA ASP A 75 6.79 -20.89 -9.77
C ASP A 75 5.60 -20.47 -8.90
N GLU A 76 4.47 -21.17 -9.00
CA GLU A 76 3.31 -20.91 -8.13
C GLU A 76 3.62 -21.22 -6.66
N LYS A 77 4.29 -22.34 -6.37
CA LYS A 77 4.76 -22.65 -4.99
C LYS A 77 5.72 -21.58 -4.46
N ALA A 78 6.66 -21.11 -5.30
CA ALA A 78 7.58 -20.05 -4.92
C ALA A 78 6.86 -18.70 -4.66
N LYS A 79 5.87 -18.35 -5.49
CA LYS A 79 5.02 -17.18 -5.26
C LYS A 79 4.22 -17.29 -3.97
N GLN A 80 3.69 -18.47 -3.65
CA GLN A 80 2.96 -18.69 -2.41
C GLN A 80 3.88 -18.53 -1.19
N GLN A 81 5.06 -19.17 -1.19
CA GLN A 81 6.05 -19.00 -0.12
C GLN A 81 6.46 -17.53 0.06
N ARG A 82 6.57 -16.77 -1.04
CA ARG A 82 6.82 -15.33 -0.98
C ARG A 82 5.69 -14.57 -0.30
N ARG A 83 4.43 -14.89 -0.61
CA ARG A 83 3.25 -14.27 0.03
C ARG A 83 3.22 -14.59 1.52
N ASP A 84 3.44 -15.86 1.89
CA ASP A 84 3.45 -16.29 3.29
C ASP A 84 4.55 -15.58 4.10
N ALA A 85 5.76 -15.46 3.53
CA ALA A 85 6.85 -14.70 4.15
C ALA A 85 6.51 -13.22 4.32
N GLN A 86 5.86 -12.61 3.33
CA GLN A 86 5.38 -11.22 3.42
C GLN A 86 4.29 -11.04 4.46
N ASP A 87 3.35 -11.98 4.55
CA ASP A 87 2.24 -11.95 5.52
C ASP A 87 2.74 -12.19 6.94
N MET A 88 3.73 -13.06 7.13
CA MET A 88 4.40 -13.24 8.43
C MET A 88 5.10 -11.95 8.86
N LYS A 89 5.89 -11.35 7.95
CA LYS A 89 6.55 -10.06 8.20
C LYS A 89 5.56 -8.96 8.55
N PHE A 90 4.44 -8.91 7.83
CA PHE A 90 3.37 -7.95 8.13
C PHE A 90 2.76 -8.20 9.50
N THR A 91 2.49 -9.46 9.85
CA THR A 91 1.88 -9.86 11.14
C THR A 91 2.76 -9.49 12.32
N GLN A 92 4.08 -9.64 12.21
CA GLN A 92 5.01 -9.31 13.30
C GLN A 92 5.63 -7.92 13.18
N ALA A 93 5.27 -7.11 12.19
CA ALA A 93 5.85 -5.78 11.96
C ALA A 93 5.75 -4.84 13.18
N HIS A 94 4.79 -5.08 14.07
CA HIS A 94 4.59 -4.30 15.30
C HIS A 94 5.55 -4.69 16.44
N LEU A 95 6.15 -5.89 16.38
CA LEU A 95 7.01 -6.44 17.41
C LEU A 95 8.47 -5.98 17.24
N TRP A 96 9.29 -6.30 18.23
CA TRP A 96 10.72 -6.00 18.26
C TRP A 96 11.52 -7.29 18.50
N ASP A 97 12.80 -7.26 18.13
CA ASP A 97 13.75 -8.36 18.38
C ASP A 97 14.26 -8.36 19.82
N LYS A 98 14.35 -7.16 20.43
CA LYS A 98 14.71 -6.94 21.85
C LYS A 98 13.60 -6.17 22.57
N GLN A 99 13.55 -6.30 23.90
CA GLN A 99 12.52 -5.65 24.71
C GLN A 99 12.52 -4.13 24.47
N PRO A 100 11.40 -3.54 24.04
CA PRO A 100 11.33 -2.11 23.75
C PRO A 100 11.11 -1.28 25.03
N SER A 101 11.56 -0.03 25.03
CA SER A 101 11.22 0.93 26.08
C SER A 101 9.77 1.45 25.94
N PRO A 102 9.18 2.02 27.00
CA PRO A 102 7.84 2.63 26.94
C PRO A 102 7.68 3.63 25.80
N ASP A 103 8.69 4.48 25.59
CA ASP A 103 8.69 5.52 24.55
C ASP A 103 8.70 4.92 23.14
N GLN A 104 9.46 3.84 22.93
CA GLN A 104 9.47 3.13 21.66
C GLN A 104 8.09 2.55 21.35
N ILE A 105 7.40 1.99 22.35
CA ILE A 105 6.05 1.46 22.18
C ILE A 105 5.07 2.61 21.89
N ALA A 106 5.14 3.72 22.63
CA ALA A 106 4.28 4.89 22.42
C ALA A 106 4.44 5.47 21.00
N LYS A 107 5.69 5.65 20.55
CA LYS A 107 6.00 6.08 19.16
C LYS A 107 5.43 5.11 18.14
N ARG A 108 5.51 3.80 18.40
CA ARG A 108 4.96 2.78 17.51
C ARG A 108 3.43 2.79 17.47
N ILE A 109 2.75 3.02 18.59
CA ILE A 109 1.29 3.21 18.63
C ILE A 109 0.87 4.40 17.77
N LYS A 110 1.61 5.52 17.81
CA LYS A 110 1.33 6.70 16.96
C LYS A 110 1.44 6.34 15.47
N VAL A 111 2.53 5.67 15.08
CA VAL A 111 2.73 5.21 13.69
C VAL A 111 1.61 4.28 13.22
N TRP A 112 1.21 3.31 14.04
CA TRP A 112 0.12 2.40 13.70
C TRP A 112 -1.23 3.11 13.59
N SER A 113 -1.46 4.13 14.42
CA SER A 113 -2.66 4.96 14.34
C SER A 113 -2.74 5.71 13.00
N SER A 114 -1.64 6.32 12.55
CA SER A 114 -1.58 6.98 11.24
C SER A 114 -1.76 5.99 10.09
N LYS A 115 -1.18 4.77 10.17
CA LYS A 115 -1.38 3.71 9.18
C LYS A 115 -2.85 3.28 9.07
N ILE A 116 -3.51 3.10 10.22
CA ILE A 116 -4.94 2.74 10.29
C ILE A 116 -5.78 3.84 9.65
N ALA A 117 -5.61 5.10 10.05
CA ALA A 117 -6.38 6.22 9.52
C ALA A 117 -6.23 6.34 7.98
N LYS A 118 -5.00 6.23 7.47
CA LYS A 118 -4.74 6.24 6.03
C LYS A 118 -5.43 5.08 5.30
N MET A 119 -5.44 3.89 5.90
CA MET A 119 -6.04 2.70 5.29
C MET A 119 -7.58 2.73 5.36
N GLU A 120 -8.17 3.28 6.42
CA GLU A 120 -9.60 3.54 6.54
C GLU A 120 -10.07 4.52 5.46
N LEU A 121 -9.34 5.63 5.29
CA LEU A 121 -9.62 6.60 4.24
C LEU A 121 -9.53 5.97 2.84
N ASN A 122 -8.51 5.15 2.58
CA ASN A 122 -8.38 4.45 1.30
C ASN A 122 -9.52 3.46 1.06
N LEU A 123 -9.89 2.69 2.08
CA LEU A 123 -10.99 1.72 2.00
C LEU A 123 -12.30 2.45 1.67
N LYS A 124 -12.60 3.53 2.39
CA LYS A 124 -13.78 4.36 2.13
C LYS A 124 -13.78 4.90 0.70
N HIS A 125 -12.70 5.54 0.25
CA HIS A 125 -12.64 6.05 -1.12
C HIS A 125 -12.81 4.98 -2.20
N LYS A 126 -12.34 3.75 -1.96
CA LYS A 126 -12.54 2.66 -2.91
C LYS A 126 -13.97 2.11 -2.89
N ASP A 127 -14.59 2.07 -1.71
CA ASP A 127 -15.98 1.63 -1.58
C ASP A 127 -16.94 2.67 -2.19
N ASP A 128 -16.73 3.97 -1.90
CA ASP A 128 -17.51 5.07 -2.46
C ASP A 128 -17.44 5.11 -4.01
N ASN A 129 -16.31 4.69 -4.60
CA ASN A 129 -16.10 4.68 -6.05
C ASN A 129 -16.26 3.29 -6.70
N LYS A 130 -16.80 2.28 -5.99
CA LYS A 130 -16.85 0.90 -6.53
C LYS A 130 -17.75 0.75 -7.74
N GLU A 131 -18.72 1.63 -7.91
CA GLU A 131 -19.71 1.61 -8.99
C GLU A 131 -19.42 2.62 -10.10
N VAL A 132 -18.40 3.48 -9.93
CA VAL A 132 -18.15 4.62 -10.82
C VAL A 132 -16.74 4.56 -11.43
N SER A 133 -16.66 4.65 -12.75
CA SER A 133 -15.38 4.75 -13.47
C SER A 133 -15.01 6.21 -13.75
N LEU A 134 -14.11 6.76 -12.94
CA LEU A 134 -13.64 8.15 -13.05
C LEU A 134 -12.68 8.41 -14.23
N GLY A 135 -12.24 7.37 -14.93
CA GLY A 135 -11.23 7.49 -15.99
C GLY A 135 -11.74 8.24 -17.21
N THR A 136 -12.94 7.91 -17.67
CA THR A 136 -13.51 8.45 -18.92
C THR A 136 -13.84 9.93 -18.79
N SER A 137 -14.53 10.34 -17.72
CA SER A 137 -14.85 11.75 -17.43
C SER A 137 -13.59 12.61 -17.38
N LYS A 138 -12.58 12.14 -16.64
CA LYS A 138 -11.30 12.83 -16.47
C LYS A 138 -10.47 12.94 -17.75
N LEU A 139 -10.58 11.97 -18.66
CA LEU A 139 -9.79 11.94 -19.89
C LEU A 139 -10.44 12.71 -21.05
N ASN A 140 -11.78 12.79 -21.08
CA ASN A 140 -12.50 13.23 -22.27
C ASN A 140 -13.48 14.39 -22.03
N TYR A 141 -13.95 14.59 -20.80
CA TYR A 141 -15.06 15.52 -20.53
C TYR A 141 -14.71 16.65 -19.57
N MET A 142 -13.60 16.53 -18.84
CA MET A 142 -13.08 17.59 -17.97
C MET A 142 -11.98 18.37 -18.69
N ASP A 143 -12.07 19.70 -18.68
CA ASP A 143 -10.98 20.54 -19.16
C ASP A 143 -9.76 20.36 -18.22
N PRO A 144 -8.63 19.85 -18.73
CA PRO A 144 -7.46 19.55 -17.89
C PRO A 144 -6.89 20.80 -17.21
N ARG A 145 -7.12 21.99 -17.77
CA ARG A 145 -6.67 23.28 -17.21
C ARG A 145 -7.29 23.56 -15.86
N ILE A 146 -8.53 23.13 -15.63
CA ILE A 146 -9.22 23.23 -14.32
C ILE A 146 -8.38 22.50 -13.26
N SER A 147 -7.99 21.25 -13.55
CA SER A 147 -7.20 20.45 -12.62
C SER A 147 -5.78 20.98 -12.46
N VAL A 148 -5.15 21.48 -13.52
CA VAL A 148 -3.80 22.07 -13.46
C VAL A 148 -3.78 23.33 -12.60
N ALA A 149 -4.71 24.27 -12.81
CA ALA A 149 -4.80 25.50 -12.03
C ALA A 149 -5.04 25.19 -10.55
N TRP A 150 -5.95 24.25 -10.25
CA TRP A 150 -6.19 23.78 -8.89
C TRP A 150 -4.94 23.15 -8.25
N CYS A 151 -4.19 22.33 -8.97
CA CYS A 151 -2.95 21.73 -8.48
C CYS A 151 -1.91 22.79 -8.14
N LYS A 152 -1.73 23.80 -8.99
CA LYS A 152 -0.80 24.91 -8.73
C LYS A 152 -1.22 25.73 -7.51
N ARG A 153 -2.51 26.06 -7.41
CA ARG A 153 -3.07 26.86 -6.31
C ARG A 153 -2.93 26.20 -4.94
N ASN A 154 -3.01 24.87 -4.89
CA ASN A 154 -2.98 24.09 -3.64
C ASN A 154 -1.66 23.33 -3.44
N GLU A 155 -0.63 23.63 -4.25
CA GLU A 155 0.68 22.97 -4.21
C GLU A 155 0.58 21.43 -4.28
N VAL A 156 -0.40 20.91 -5.03
CA VAL A 156 -0.59 19.47 -5.23
C VAL A 156 0.24 19.01 -6.43
N PRO A 157 1.11 18.00 -6.28
CA PRO A 157 1.88 17.48 -7.40
C PRO A 157 0.98 16.90 -8.49
N ILE A 158 1.14 17.37 -9.73
CA ILE A 158 0.26 17.05 -10.86
C ILE A 158 0.24 15.55 -11.16
N GLU A 159 1.31 14.81 -10.85
CA GLU A 159 1.39 13.36 -11.02
C GLU A 159 0.48 12.57 -10.08
N LYS A 160 -0.03 13.19 -9.01
CA LYS A 160 -1.08 12.60 -8.16
C LYS A 160 -2.45 12.64 -8.84
N ILE A 161 -2.66 13.58 -9.75
CA ILE A 161 -3.90 13.75 -10.49
C ILE A 161 -3.78 13.09 -11.86
N PHE A 162 -2.84 13.49 -12.71
CA PHE A 162 -2.68 12.93 -14.05
C PHE A 162 -1.55 11.90 -14.11
N SER A 163 -1.85 10.73 -14.68
CA SER A 163 -0.82 9.72 -15.00
C SER A 163 0.15 10.26 -16.06
N LYS A 164 1.29 9.58 -16.27
CA LYS A 164 2.28 9.99 -17.28
C LYS A 164 1.64 10.22 -18.65
N THR A 165 0.89 9.23 -19.15
CA THR A 165 0.17 9.30 -20.43
C THR A 165 -0.82 10.46 -20.50
N MET A 166 -1.51 10.78 -19.40
CA MET A 166 -2.44 11.92 -19.37
C MET A 166 -1.70 13.25 -19.43
N ARG A 167 -0.54 13.37 -18.77
CA ARG A 167 0.27 14.58 -18.83
C ARG A 167 0.84 14.81 -20.23
N ASP A 168 1.27 13.74 -20.90
CA ASP A 168 1.76 13.81 -22.28
C ASP A 168 0.64 14.29 -23.23
N LYS A 169 -0.59 13.76 -23.08
CA LYS A 169 -1.78 14.19 -23.85
C LYS A 169 -2.17 15.64 -23.57
N PHE A 170 -2.13 16.06 -22.32
CA PHE A 170 -2.56 17.40 -21.87
C PHE A 170 -1.41 18.38 -21.68
N ASN A 171 -0.30 18.19 -22.38
CA ASN A 171 0.89 19.03 -22.23
C ASN A 171 0.57 20.53 -22.45
N TRP A 172 -0.31 20.82 -23.41
CA TRP A 172 -0.79 22.17 -23.72
C TRP A 172 -1.48 22.87 -22.52
N ALA A 173 -2.03 22.12 -21.56
CA ALA A 173 -2.70 22.66 -20.39
C ALA A 173 -1.74 22.96 -19.22
N MET A 174 -0.49 22.48 -19.26
CA MET A 174 0.45 22.56 -18.13
C MET A 174 0.96 23.98 -17.86
N ALA A 175 0.96 24.85 -18.88
CA ALA A 175 1.41 26.23 -18.78
C ALA A 175 0.40 27.17 -18.09
N VAL A 176 -0.83 26.73 -17.86
CA VAL A 176 -1.91 27.57 -17.32
C VAL A 176 -1.61 28.10 -15.91
N PRO A 177 -1.85 29.38 -15.62
CA PRO A 177 -1.57 29.96 -14.30
C PRO A 177 -2.54 29.46 -13.22
N SER A 178 -2.20 29.67 -11.94
CA SER A 178 -2.97 29.16 -10.79
C SER A 178 -4.32 29.85 -10.58
N ASP A 179 -4.50 31.05 -11.11
CA ASP A 179 -5.72 31.87 -11.06
C ASP A 179 -6.64 31.63 -12.26
N TRP A 180 -6.28 30.74 -13.19
CA TRP A 180 -7.13 30.45 -14.33
C TRP A 180 -8.47 29.83 -13.90
N GLU A 181 -9.54 30.33 -14.50
CA GLU A 181 -10.91 29.89 -14.26
C GLU A 181 -11.61 29.58 -15.59
N PHE A 182 -12.34 28.47 -15.60
CA PHE A 182 -13.14 28.08 -16.75
C PHE A 182 -14.33 29.03 -16.88
N ASN A 183 -14.52 29.61 -18.07
CA ASN A 183 -15.61 30.55 -18.40
C ASN A 183 -15.62 31.90 -17.65
N ALA A 184 -14.49 32.37 -17.10
CA ALA A 184 -14.41 33.66 -16.41
C ALA A 184 -15.02 34.86 -17.20
N LYS A 185 -14.87 34.87 -18.54
CA LYS A 185 -15.39 35.94 -19.41
C LYS A 185 -16.87 35.83 -19.77
N MET A 186 -17.53 34.71 -19.51
CA MET A 186 -18.95 34.51 -19.84
C MET A 186 -19.89 34.97 -18.71
N GLY A 187 -19.37 35.22 -17.51
CA GLY A 187 -20.13 35.72 -16.37
C GLY A 187 -20.20 37.24 -16.24
N GLU A 188 -19.61 37.97 -17.19
CA GLU A 188 -19.57 39.45 -17.23
C GLU A 188 -20.56 40.05 -18.26
N GLN A 189 -21.45 39.23 -18.85
CA GLN A 189 -22.48 39.64 -19.81
C GLN A 189 -23.88 39.50 -19.24
#